data_AF-F2DC65-F1
#
_entry.id   AF-F2DC65-F1
#
_cell.length_a   1.000
_cell.length_b   1.000
_cell.length_c   1.000
_cell.angle_alpha   90.00
_cell.angle_beta   90.00
_cell.angle_gamma   90.00
#
_symmetry.space_group_name_H-M   'P 1'
#
loop_
_entity.id
_entity.type
_entity.pdbx_description
1 polymer ?
#
loop_
_entity_poly.entity_id
_entity_poly.type
_entity_poly.pdbx_seq_one_letter_code
_entity_poly.pdbx_strand_id
1 'polypeptide(L)'
;LLSLLVSISILKVDCRDKLQEEETDEPKNYTYGDLGEKCFGTIGRCLTEILILVSQAGGSVAYLVFIGENLHSVFSQLMSPAGFIFAVFLPVQIALSFILSLSSLSPFSIFADVCNVLAVAIVIRKDLQLIDHPFANRSAFNGVLAIPYAFGVAVFCFEGFSMILALESSMAERRKFRWVLSQAVVGIIVLYVCFGVCGYLAYGEATRDIITLNLPNSWSSAAVKVSAVYIIYIV
;
A
#
# COMPACT_ATOMS: atom_id res chain seq x y z
N LEU A 1 8.73 -15.95 4.11
CA LEU A 1 7.92 -14.72 4.14
C LEU A 1 6.73 -14.79 3.18
N LEU A 2 6.95 -14.95 1.86
CA LEU A 2 5.86 -15.06 0.87
C LEU A 2 4.79 -16.10 1.24
N SER A 3 5.20 -17.35 1.50
CA SER A 3 4.28 -18.41 1.92
C SER A 3 3.53 -18.06 3.21
N LEU A 4 4.19 -17.43 4.19
CA LEU A 4 3.58 -17.01 5.44
C LEU A 4 2.48 -15.95 5.20
N LEU A 5 2.75 -14.94 4.37
CA LEU A 5 1.80 -13.87 4.06
C LEU A 5 0.58 -14.39 3.29
N VAL A 6 0.80 -15.27 2.31
CA VAL A 6 -0.29 -15.94 1.59
C VAL A 6 -1.12 -16.81 2.54
N SER A 7 -0.47 -17.62 3.38
CA SER A 7 -1.17 -18.46 4.37
C SER A 7 -1.96 -17.64 5.38
N ILE A 8 -1.42 -16.54 5.91
CA ILE A 8 -2.15 -15.64 6.82
C ILE A 8 -3.38 -15.03 6.13
N SER A 9 -3.23 -14.62 4.87
CA SER A 9 -4.33 -14.04 4.09
C SER A 9 -5.46 -15.04 3.86
N ILE A 10 -5.12 -16.26 3.45
CA ILE A 10 -6.08 -17.34 3.22
C ILE A 10 -6.72 -17.78 4.54
N LEU A 11 -5.94 -17.87 5.63
CA LEU A 11 -6.44 -18.24 6.95
C LEU A 11 -7.54 -17.29 7.45
N LYS A 12 -7.42 -15.98 7.17
CA LYS A 12 -8.44 -15.00 7.53
C LYS A 12 -9.75 -15.25 6.80
N VAL A 13 -9.69 -15.55 5.51
CA VAL A 13 -10.85 -15.90 4.69
C VAL A 13 -11.46 -17.22 5.18
N ASP A 14 -10.64 -18.25 5.39
CA ASP A 14 -11.09 -19.56 5.86
C ASP A 14 -11.74 -19.49 7.25
N CYS A 15 -11.20 -18.67 8.15
CA CYS A 15 -11.78 -18.45 9.48
C CYS A 15 -13.17 -17.83 9.36
N ARG A 16 -13.33 -16.83 8.49
CA ARG A 16 -14.62 -16.18 8.25
C ARG A 16 -15.62 -17.12 7.59
N ASP A 17 -15.22 -17.91 6.59
CA ASP A 17 -16.11 -18.84 5.90
C ASP A 17 -16.64 -19.93 6.85
N LYS A 18 -15.78 -20.46 7.74
CA LYS A 18 -16.21 -21.40 8.79
C LYS A 18 -17.23 -20.79 9.76
N LEU A 19 -17.06 -19.51 10.10
CA LEU A 19 -18.01 -18.81 10.97
C LEU A 19 -19.36 -18.57 10.29
N GLN A 20 -19.38 -18.43 8.97
CA GLN A 20 -20.61 -18.37 8.17
C GLN A 20 -21.32 -19.73 8.09
N GLU A 21 -20.57 -20.83 7.99
CA GLU A 21 -21.15 -22.19 7.97
C GLU A 21 -21.80 -22.57 9.31
N GLU A 22 -21.33 -22.01 10.43
CA GLU A 22 -21.88 -22.27 11.77
C GLU A 22 -23.17 -21.49 12.10
N GLU A 23 -23.47 -20.36 11.43
CA GLU A 23 -24.73 -19.61 11.62
C GLU A 23 -25.69 -19.85 10.44
N THR A 24 -26.75 -20.62 10.68
CA THR A 24 -27.77 -21.01 9.69
C THR A 24 -28.70 -19.87 9.24
N ASP A 25 -28.54 -18.65 9.76
CA ASP A 25 -29.46 -17.53 9.51
C ASP A 25 -28.73 -16.30 8.94
N GLU A 26 -29.04 -16.02 7.67
CA GLU A 26 -28.62 -14.92 6.79
C GLU A 26 -27.11 -14.66 6.54
N PRO A 27 -26.72 -14.34 5.28
CA PRO A 27 -25.34 -13.98 4.95
C PRO A 27 -24.94 -12.64 5.58
N LYS A 28 -24.43 -12.66 6.81
CA LYS A 28 -23.83 -11.49 7.46
C LYS A 28 -22.46 -11.18 6.87
N ASN A 29 -22.18 -9.88 6.67
CA ASN A 29 -20.86 -9.39 6.36
C ASN A 29 -20.05 -9.29 7.66
N TYR A 30 -19.32 -10.35 8.01
CA TYR A 30 -18.45 -10.35 9.18
C TYR A 30 -17.27 -9.39 8.98
N THR A 31 -17.03 -8.56 9.99
CA THR A 31 -15.84 -7.71 10.08
C THR A 31 -14.77 -8.38 10.92
N TYR A 32 -13.54 -7.86 10.87
CA TYR A 32 -12.47 -8.34 11.74
C TYR A 32 -12.78 -8.20 13.24
N GLY A 33 -13.55 -7.16 13.62
CA GLY A 33 -14.00 -6.98 15.01
C GLY A 33 -14.87 -8.15 15.48
N ASP A 34 -15.79 -8.62 14.63
CA ASP A 34 -16.67 -9.74 14.94
C ASP A 34 -15.91 -11.07 15.06
N LEU A 35 -14.87 -11.26 14.23
CA LEU A 35 -13.95 -12.42 14.38
C LEU A 35 -13.21 -12.37 15.73
N GLY A 36 -12.72 -11.18 16.11
CA GLY A 36 -12.09 -10.97 17.41
C GLY A 36 -13.04 -11.22 18.58
N GLU A 37 -14.31 -10.85 18.43
CA GLU A 37 -15.36 -11.08 19.41
C GLU A 37 -15.61 -12.57 19.64
N LYS A 38 -15.74 -13.36 18.57
CA LYS A 38 -15.96 -14.81 18.72
C LYS A 38 -14.77 -15.53 19.35
N CYS A 39 -13.55 -15.08 19.12
CA CYS A 39 -12.35 -15.74 19.64
C CYS A 39 -12.03 -15.37 21.10
N PHE A 40 -12.20 -14.10 21.48
CA PHE A 40 -11.73 -13.56 22.77
C PHE A 40 -12.79 -12.71 23.51
N GLY A 41 -14.04 -12.73 23.05
CA GLY A 41 -15.14 -11.93 23.60
C GLY A 41 -15.00 -10.43 23.27
N THR A 42 -15.75 -9.60 23.99
CA THR A 42 -15.82 -8.15 23.75
C THR A 42 -14.46 -7.44 23.82
N ILE A 43 -13.52 -7.97 24.62
CA ILE A 43 -12.14 -7.44 24.69
C ILE A 43 -11.42 -7.67 23.37
N GLY A 44 -11.57 -8.85 22.76
CA GLY A 44 -11.01 -9.19 21.45
C GLY A 44 -11.52 -8.29 20.34
N ARG A 45 -12.83 -7.99 20.36
CA ARG A 45 -13.45 -7.04 19.43
C ARG A 45 -12.80 -5.66 19.52
N CYS A 46 -12.81 -5.09 20.73
CA CYS A 46 -12.28 -3.75 20.99
C CYS A 46 -10.80 -3.64 20.59
N LEU A 47 -9.99 -4.64 20.96
CA LEU A 47 -8.57 -4.68 20.60
C LEU A 47 -8.38 -4.74 19.08
N THR A 48 -9.14 -5.59 18.38
CA THR A 48 -9.02 -5.75 16.93
C THR A 48 -9.42 -4.48 16.18
N GLU A 49 -10.52 -3.85 16.57
CA GLU A 49 -10.98 -2.59 15.99
C GLU A 49 -9.97 -1.45 16.24
N ILE A 50 -9.43 -1.32 17.46
CA ILE A 50 -8.39 -0.33 17.77
C ILE A 50 -7.12 -0.55 16.94
N LEU A 51 -6.65 -1.80 16.83
CA LEU A 51 -5.45 -2.13 16.05
C LEU A 51 -5.62 -1.81 14.57
N ILE A 52 -6.80 -2.10 14.01
CA ILE A 52 -7.13 -1.74 12.62
C ILE A 52 -7.17 -0.23 12.45
N LEU A 53 -7.84 0.50 13.36
CA LEU A 53 -7.92 1.96 13.31
C LEU A 53 -6.54 2.61 13.36
N VAL A 54 -5.67 2.17 14.28
CA VAL A 54 -4.30 2.69 14.41
C VAL A 54 -3.49 2.40 13.15
N SER A 55 -3.59 1.17 12.61
CA SER A 55 -2.86 0.78 11.40
C SER A 55 -3.29 1.61 10.18
N GLN A 56 -4.61 1.79 9.99
CA GLN A 56 -5.19 2.55 8.89
C GLN A 56 -4.93 4.05 8.99
N ALA A 57 -4.97 4.61 10.20
CA ALA A 57 -4.60 6.01 10.43
C ALA A 57 -3.11 6.24 10.11
N GLY A 58 -2.23 5.32 10.53
CA GLY A 58 -0.80 5.35 10.16
C GLY A 58 -0.58 5.26 8.65
N GLY A 59 -1.29 4.33 8.00
CA GLY A 59 -1.40 4.20 6.53
C GLY A 59 -1.68 5.54 5.84
N SER A 60 -2.78 6.15 6.26
CA SER A 60 -3.28 7.41 5.71
C SER A 60 -2.28 8.56 5.89
N VAL A 61 -1.67 8.69 7.08
CA VAL A 61 -0.67 9.75 7.34
C VAL A 61 0.56 9.58 6.44
N ALA A 62 1.05 8.35 6.26
CA ALA A 62 2.20 8.10 5.39
C ALA A 62 1.91 8.45 3.93
N TYR A 63 0.71 8.12 3.42
CA TYR A 63 0.29 8.52 2.07
C TYR A 63 0.21 10.05 1.92
N LEU A 64 -0.33 10.77 2.92
CA LEU A 64 -0.36 12.24 2.90
C LEU A 64 1.04 12.85 2.86
N VAL A 65 1.98 12.32 3.67
CA VAL A 65 3.38 12.76 3.65
C VAL A 65 4.00 12.51 2.27
N PHE A 66 3.81 11.31 1.70
CA PHE A 66 4.30 10.99 0.35
C PHE A 66 3.77 11.97 -0.69
N ILE A 67 2.47 12.25 -0.67
CA ILE A 67 1.82 13.18 -1.59
C ILE A 67 2.39 14.59 -1.43
N GLY A 68 2.48 15.08 -0.18
CA GLY A 68 2.97 16.42 0.12
C GLY A 68 4.40 16.64 -0.37
N GLU A 69 5.29 15.67 -0.14
CA GLU A 69 6.69 15.72 -0.58
C GLU A 69 6.81 15.67 -2.12
N ASN A 70 6.03 14.82 -2.78
CA ASN A 70 6.04 14.72 -4.24
C ASN A 70 5.49 15.99 -4.91
N LEU A 71 4.38 16.55 -4.39
CA LEU A 71 3.82 17.79 -4.90
C LEU A 71 4.75 18.97 -4.67
N HIS A 72 5.33 19.09 -3.47
CA HIS A 72 6.30 20.14 -3.19
C HIS A 72 7.54 20.01 -4.09
N SER A 73 8.00 18.80 -4.37
CA SER A 73 9.11 18.59 -5.30
C SER A 73 8.81 19.01 -6.75
N VAL A 74 7.54 18.99 -7.18
CA VAL A 74 7.12 19.41 -8.53
C VAL A 74 6.75 20.89 -8.57
N PHE A 75 6.10 21.39 -7.53
CA PHE A 75 5.54 22.74 -7.41
C PHE A 75 6.19 23.52 -6.28
N SER A 76 7.53 23.50 -6.21
CA SER A 76 8.32 24.02 -5.09
C SER A 76 8.12 25.50 -4.80
N GLN A 77 7.60 26.27 -5.77
CA GLN A 77 7.37 27.71 -5.67
C GLN A 77 5.94 28.10 -5.26
N LEU A 78 4.98 27.16 -5.23
CA LEU A 78 3.58 27.47 -4.92
C LEU A 78 3.29 27.43 -3.42
N MET A 79 3.67 26.35 -2.74
CA MET A 79 3.39 26.17 -1.31
C MET A 79 4.30 25.11 -0.66
N SER A 80 4.32 25.12 0.68
CA SER A 80 5.00 24.09 1.47
C SER A 80 4.27 22.74 1.37
N PRO A 81 4.94 21.60 1.68
CA PRO A 81 4.31 20.28 1.71
C PRO A 81 3.04 20.25 2.58
N ALA A 82 3.09 20.88 3.75
CA ALA A 82 1.95 21.03 4.64
C ALA A 82 0.81 21.84 4.01
N GLY A 83 1.13 22.88 3.24
CA GLY A 83 0.13 23.66 2.49
C GLY A 83 -0.66 22.78 1.52
N PHE A 84 0.01 21.94 0.74
CA PHE A 84 -0.66 21.01 -0.19
C PHE A 84 -1.57 20.02 0.54
N ILE A 85 -1.08 19.44 1.65
CA ILE A 85 -1.83 18.45 2.44
C ILE A 85 -3.09 19.08 3.03
N PHE A 86 -2.96 20.18 3.77
CA PHE A 86 -4.08 20.75 4.53
C PHE A 86 -5.04 21.58 3.69
N ALA A 87 -4.56 22.33 2.68
CA ALA A 87 -5.41 23.24 1.91
C ALA A 87 -6.08 22.56 0.71
N VAL A 88 -5.47 21.51 0.14
CA VAL A 88 -5.96 20.88 -1.08
C VAL A 88 -6.38 19.43 -0.84
N PHE A 89 -5.56 18.61 -0.20
CA PHE A 89 -5.84 17.16 -0.10
C PHE A 89 -6.92 16.81 0.92
N LEU A 90 -6.79 17.28 2.16
CA LEU A 90 -7.77 16.99 3.22
C LEU A 90 -9.22 17.33 2.87
N PRO A 91 -9.56 18.53 2.35
CA PRO A 91 -10.96 18.86 2.06
C PRO A 91 -11.57 17.98 0.99
N VAL A 92 -10.79 17.56 -0.03
CA VAL A 92 -11.31 16.70 -1.09
C VAL A 92 -11.42 15.25 -0.63
N GLN A 93 -10.53 14.79 0.26
CA GLN A 93 -10.62 13.46 0.86
C GLN A 93 -11.83 13.34 1.80
N ILE A 94 -12.14 14.40 2.55
CA ILE A 94 -13.38 14.50 3.32
C ILE A 94 -14.58 14.42 2.37
N ALA A 95 -14.59 15.17 1.27
CA ALA A 95 -15.68 15.13 0.30
C ALA A 95 -15.89 13.73 -0.32
N LEU A 96 -14.81 13.03 -0.66
CA LEU A 96 -14.86 11.66 -1.18
C LEU A 96 -15.39 10.66 -0.15
N SER A 97 -15.06 10.83 1.14
CA SER A 97 -15.51 9.92 2.20
C SER A 97 -17.04 9.78 2.29
N PHE A 98 -17.80 10.78 1.81
CA PHE A 98 -19.26 10.75 1.81
C PHE A 98 -19.90 9.91 0.68
N ILE A 99 -19.13 9.43 -0.30
CA ILE A 99 -19.68 8.82 -1.54
C ILE A 99 -19.32 7.33 -1.70
N LEU A 100 -18.55 6.72 -0.80
CA LEU A 100 -17.84 5.47 -1.12
C LEU A 100 -18.74 4.22 -1.30
N SER A 101 -18.82 3.77 -2.55
CA SER A 101 -19.04 2.38 -2.92
C SER A 101 -17.76 1.84 -3.56
N LEU A 102 -17.15 0.82 -2.96
CA LEU A 102 -15.90 0.19 -3.45
C LEU A 102 -16.00 -0.28 -4.91
N SER A 103 -17.20 -0.70 -5.34
CA SER A 103 -17.46 -1.14 -6.71
C SER A 103 -17.35 -0.01 -7.74
N SER A 104 -17.74 1.22 -7.36
CA SER A 104 -17.70 2.39 -8.26
C SER A 104 -16.28 2.88 -8.56
N LEU A 105 -15.33 2.63 -7.63
CA LEU A 105 -13.93 3.02 -7.77
C LEU A 105 -13.10 2.03 -8.60
N SER A 106 -13.57 0.78 -8.76
CA SER A 106 -12.84 -0.27 -9.48
C SER A 106 -12.31 0.16 -10.87
N PRO A 107 -13.07 0.78 -11.79
CA PRO A 107 -12.54 1.17 -13.10
C PRO A 107 -11.46 2.26 -13.00
N PHE A 108 -11.58 3.19 -12.06
CA PHE A 108 -10.59 4.22 -11.81
C PHE A 108 -9.31 3.63 -11.22
N SER A 109 -9.45 2.68 -10.29
CA SER A 109 -8.34 1.95 -9.68
C SER A 109 -7.58 1.11 -10.71
N ILE A 110 -8.26 0.43 -11.65
CA ILE A 110 -7.57 -0.31 -12.73
C ILE A 110 -6.72 0.63 -13.59
N PHE A 111 -7.25 1.80 -13.93
CA PHE A 111 -6.49 2.79 -14.70
C PHE A 111 -5.29 3.33 -13.91
N ALA A 112 -5.47 3.58 -12.62
CA ALA A 112 -4.40 3.99 -11.70
C ALA A 112 -3.31 2.90 -11.61
N ASP A 113 -3.69 1.63 -11.49
CA ASP A 113 -2.75 0.50 -11.44
C ASP A 113 -1.95 0.35 -12.72
N VAL A 114 -2.57 0.54 -13.89
CA VAL A 114 -1.84 0.54 -15.18
C VAL A 114 -0.81 1.68 -15.21
N CYS A 115 -1.21 2.88 -14.78
CA CYS A 115 -0.28 4.00 -14.65
C CYS A 115 0.85 3.70 -13.66
N ASN A 116 0.54 3.01 -12.57
CA ASN A 116 1.52 2.62 -11.55
C ASN A 116 2.57 1.66 -12.11
N VAL A 117 2.13 0.61 -12.80
CA VAL A 117 3.04 -0.36 -13.44
C VAL A 117 3.94 0.33 -14.47
N LEU A 118 3.39 1.26 -15.27
CA LEU A 118 4.18 2.05 -16.22
C LEU A 118 5.19 2.96 -15.52
N ALA A 119 4.78 3.64 -14.44
CA ALA A 119 5.67 4.50 -13.65
C ALA A 119 6.84 3.68 -13.06
N VAL A 120 6.54 2.54 -12.44
CA VAL A 120 7.55 1.61 -11.91
C VAL A 120 8.49 1.13 -13.02
N ALA A 121 7.96 0.76 -14.18
CA ALA A 121 8.79 0.34 -15.32
C ALA A 121 9.73 1.44 -15.83
N ILE A 122 9.26 2.70 -15.86
CA ILE A 122 10.10 3.86 -16.23
C ILE A 122 11.21 4.07 -15.21
N VAL A 123 10.90 3.98 -13.91
CA VAL A 123 11.90 4.13 -12.84
C VAL A 123 12.93 3.02 -12.93
N ILE A 124 12.52 1.75 -13.03
CA ILE A 124 13.44 0.61 -13.18
C ILE A 124 14.35 0.79 -14.40
N ARG A 125 13.82 1.25 -15.55
CA ARG A 125 14.66 1.52 -16.72
C ARG A 125 15.73 2.58 -16.46
N LYS A 126 15.37 3.66 -15.77
CA LYS A 126 16.35 4.70 -15.39
C LYS A 126 17.37 4.18 -14.39
N ASP A 127 16.93 3.40 -13.42
CA ASP A 127 17.81 2.77 -12.43
C ASP A 127 18.83 1.87 -13.13
N LEU A 128 18.39 0.99 -14.04
CA LEU A 128 19.27 0.11 -14.82
C LEU A 128 20.28 0.88 -15.68
N GLN A 129 19.94 2.07 -16.19
CA GLN A 129 20.87 2.93 -16.93
C GLN A 129 21.92 3.59 -16.03
N LEU A 130 21.61 3.79 -14.75
CA LEU A 130 22.49 4.43 -13.77
C LEU A 130 23.44 3.43 -13.09
N ILE A 131 23.18 2.12 -13.22
CA ILE A 131 24.04 1.06 -12.69
C ILE A 131 25.29 0.93 -13.56
N ASP A 132 26.32 1.73 -13.26
CA ASP A 132 27.66 1.55 -13.84
C ASP A 132 28.44 0.42 -13.15
N HIS A 133 28.34 0.32 -11.82
CA HIS A 133 28.98 -0.72 -11.00
C HIS A 133 28.03 -1.26 -9.92
N PRO A 134 27.36 -2.41 -10.15
CA PRO A 134 26.29 -2.89 -9.28
C PRO A 134 26.75 -3.22 -7.84
N PHE A 135 28.03 -3.53 -7.63
CA PHE A 135 28.52 -4.06 -6.34
C PHE A 135 29.68 -3.28 -5.72
N ALA A 136 30.18 -2.22 -6.35
CA ALA A 136 31.27 -1.43 -5.77
C ALA A 136 30.74 -0.52 -4.65
N ASN A 137 31.28 -0.63 -3.43
CA ASN A 137 30.99 0.23 -2.27
C ASN A 137 29.54 0.21 -1.73
N ARG A 138 28.79 -0.89 -1.83
CA ARG A 138 27.44 -0.99 -1.23
C ARG A 138 27.44 -1.82 0.05
N SER A 139 26.90 -1.26 1.13
CA SER A 139 26.75 -1.95 2.40
C SER A 139 25.40 -2.66 2.46
N ALA A 140 25.39 -3.98 2.39
CA ALA A 140 24.15 -4.75 2.56
C ALA A 140 23.52 -4.60 3.97
N PHE A 141 24.25 -4.02 4.93
CA PHE A 141 23.82 -3.93 6.32
C PHE A 141 24.18 -2.57 6.94
N ASN A 142 23.17 -1.72 7.15
CA ASN A 142 23.32 -0.39 7.77
C ASN A 142 23.17 -0.41 9.31
N GLY A 143 23.63 -1.49 9.94
CA GLY A 143 23.64 -1.63 11.40
C GLY A 143 22.33 -2.16 11.99
N VAL A 144 22.35 -2.43 13.31
CA VAL A 144 21.26 -3.12 14.02
C VAL A 144 19.96 -2.30 14.05
N LEU A 145 20.06 -0.97 14.05
CA LEU A 145 18.89 -0.07 14.04
C LEU A 145 18.17 -0.02 12.68
N ALA A 146 18.81 -0.45 11.60
CA ALA A 146 18.16 -0.58 10.30
C ALA A 146 17.15 -1.75 10.28
N ILE A 147 17.31 -2.75 11.15
CA ILE A 147 16.43 -3.92 11.20
C ILE A 147 15.00 -3.53 11.62
N PRO A 148 14.76 -2.83 12.75
CA PRO A 148 13.41 -2.38 13.13
C PRO A 148 12.78 -1.45 12.10
N TYR A 149 13.57 -0.55 11.49
CA TYR A 149 13.09 0.37 10.46
C TYR A 149 12.63 -0.40 9.22
N ALA A 150 13.47 -1.28 8.68
CA ALA A 150 13.14 -2.10 7.51
C ALA A 150 11.94 -3.02 7.78
N PHE A 151 11.83 -3.56 9.00
CA PHE A 151 10.66 -4.32 9.42
C PHE A 151 9.39 -3.47 9.41
N GLY A 152 9.45 -2.24 9.94
CA GLY A 152 8.32 -1.30 9.93
C GLY A 152 7.86 -0.95 8.52
N VAL A 153 8.80 -0.65 7.62
CA VAL A 153 8.49 -0.40 6.19
C VAL A 153 7.90 -1.64 5.54
N ALA A 154 8.44 -2.82 5.80
CA ALA A 154 7.89 -4.07 5.26
C ALA A 154 6.46 -4.34 5.75
N VAL A 155 6.16 -4.12 7.04
CA VAL A 155 4.80 -4.26 7.58
C VAL A 155 3.86 -3.23 6.95
N PHE A 156 4.30 -1.98 6.81
CA PHE A 156 3.54 -0.91 6.15
C PHE A 156 3.16 -1.28 4.71
N CYS A 157 4.07 -1.88 3.95
CA CYS A 157 3.80 -2.36 2.58
C CYS A 157 2.69 -3.42 2.49
N PHE A 158 2.30 -4.05 3.60
CA PHE A 158 1.22 -5.04 3.68
C PHE A 158 0.02 -4.60 4.53
N GLU A 159 -0.13 -3.30 4.78
CA GLU A 159 -1.24 -2.73 5.56
C GLU A 159 -2.62 -3.11 4.99
N GLY A 160 -2.73 -3.32 3.66
CA GLY A 160 -3.97 -3.71 2.96
C GLY A 160 -4.63 -5.02 3.44
N PHE A 161 -3.98 -5.80 4.31
CA PHE A 161 -4.61 -6.95 4.97
C PHE A 161 -5.86 -6.57 5.78
N SER A 162 -5.93 -5.36 6.31
CA SER A 162 -7.08 -4.85 7.09
C SER A 162 -8.35 -4.68 6.24
N MET A 163 -8.23 -4.66 4.91
CA MET A 163 -9.36 -4.48 3.97
C MET A 163 -9.81 -5.75 3.25
N ILE A 164 -9.14 -6.89 3.43
CA ILE A 164 -9.44 -8.14 2.72
C ILE A 164 -10.91 -8.54 2.81
N LEU A 165 -11.50 -8.54 4.01
CA LEU A 165 -12.91 -8.95 4.19
C LEU A 165 -13.89 -7.99 3.50
N ALA A 166 -13.60 -6.67 3.52
CA ALA A 166 -14.39 -5.68 2.83
C ALA A 166 -14.31 -5.86 1.31
N LEU A 167 -13.11 -6.06 0.77
CA LEU A 167 -12.88 -6.35 -0.65
C LEU A 167 -13.59 -7.62 -1.11
N GLU A 168 -13.48 -8.71 -0.34
CA GLU A 168 -14.18 -9.95 -0.62
C GLU A 168 -15.69 -9.74 -0.68
N SER A 169 -16.25 -9.02 0.30
CA SER A 169 -17.69 -8.78 0.37
C SER A 169 -18.22 -7.97 -0.81
N SER A 170 -17.37 -7.10 -1.39
CA SER A 170 -17.68 -6.26 -2.55
C SER A 170 -17.48 -6.97 -3.90
N MET A 171 -16.90 -8.18 -3.93
CA MET A 171 -16.70 -8.92 -5.17
C MET A 171 -18.01 -9.57 -5.67
N ALA A 172 -18.24 -9.47 -6.98
CA ALA A 172 -19.35 -10.16 -7.65
C ALA A 172 -19.25 -11.68 -7.53
N GLU A 173 -18.03 -12.24 -7.59
CA GLU A 173 -17.77 -13.68 -7.50
C GLU A 173 -16.80 -14.01 -6.34
N ARG A 174 -17.32 -14.11 -5.11
CA ARG A 174 -16.52 -14.39 -3.90
C ARG A 174 -15.69 -15.68 -3.99
N ARG A 175 -16.19 -16.72 -4.69
CA ARG A 175 -15.48 -18.01 -4.86
C ARG A 175 -14.09 -17.88 -5.50
N LYS A 176 -13.87 -16.86 -6.32
CA LYS A 176 -12.58 -16.62 -6.99
C LYS A 176 -11.63 -15.79 -6.12
N PHE A 177 -12.11 -15.18 -5.03
CA PHE A 177 -11.34 -14.22 -4.23
C PHE A 177 -10.02 -14.81 -3.73
N ARG A 178 -10.03 -16.04 -3.19
CA ARG A 178 -8.83 -16.71 -2.67
C ARG A 178 -7.72 -16.84 -3.73
N TRP A 179 -8.10 -17.21 -4.95
CA TRP A 179 -7.16 -17.35 -6.04
C TRP A 179 -6.63 -15.99 -6.49
N VAL A 180 -7.50 -15.00 -6.67
CA VAL A 180 -7.12 -13.62 -7.05
C VAL A 180 -6.20 -12.99 -6.00
N LEU A 181 -6.55 -13.10 -4.71
CA LEU A 181 -5.77 -12.60 -3.59
C LEU A 181 -4.38 -13.23 -3.55
N SER A 182 -4.28 -14.55 -3.76
CA SER A 182 -2.99 -15.22 -3.80
C SER A 182 -2.12 -14.71 -4.95
N GLN A 183 -2.68 -14.51 -6.14
CA GLN A 183 -1.94 -13.95 -7.28
C GLN A 183 -1.50 -12.50 -7.01
N ALA A 184 -2.37 -11.69 -6.43
CA ALA A 184 -2.07 -10.30 -6.07
C ALA A 184 -0.93 -10.20 -5.05
N VAL A 185 -0.97 -11.00 -3.97
CA VAL A 185 0.09 -11.02 -2.94
C VAL A 185 1.42 -11.49 -3.51
N VAL A 186 1.43 -12.52 -4.37
CA VAL A 186 2.66 -12.97 -5.04
C VAL A 186 3.21 -11.87 -5.96
N GLY A 187 2.34 -11.27 -6.78
CA GLY A 187 2.71 -10.23 -7.73
C GLY A 187 3.31 -9.00 -7.06
N ILE A 188 2.67 -8.49 -6.01
CA ILE A 188 3.17 -7.30 -5.30
C ILE A 188 4.49 -7.56 -4.59
N ILE A 189 4.70 -8.76 -4.04
CA ILE A 189 5.98 -9.13 -3.42
C ILE A 189 7.12 -9.17 -4.43
N VAL A 190 6.88 -9.78 -5.60
CA VAL A 190 7.86 -9.79 -6.69
C VAL A 190 8.18 -8.37 -7.12
N LEU A 191 7.14 -7.53 -7.30
CA LEU A 191 7.31 -6.12 -7.68
C LEU A 191 8.16 -5.36 -6.65
N TYR A 192 7.84 -5.46 -5.35
CA TYR A 192 8.57 -4.79 -4.28
C TYR A 192 10.04 -5.24 -4.20
N VAL A 193 10.31 -6.54 -4.32
CA VAL A 193 11.68 -7.05 -4.30
C VAL A 193 12.45 -6.57 -5.52
N CYS A 194 11.89 -6.70 -6.73
CA CYS A 194 12.53 -6.23 -7.96
C CYS A 194 12.83 -4.73 -7.91
N PHE A 195 11.84 -3.93 -7.52
CA PHE A 195 11.95 -2.49 -7.44
C PHE A 195 12.95 -2.05 -6.36
N GLY A 196 12.88 -2.62 -5.17
CA GLY A 196 13.80 -2.32 -4.07
C GLY A 196 15.26 -2.68 -4.40
N VAL A 197 15.48 -3.83 -5.04
CA VAL A 197 16.83 -4.24 -5.48
C VAL A 197 17.35 -3.31 -6.58
N CYS A 198 16.55 -2.98 -7.60
CA CYS A 198 16.99 -2.07 -8.67
C CYS A 198 17.31 -0.67 -8.13
N GLY A 199 16.42 -0.11 -7.29
CA GLY A 199 16.62 1.22 -6.70
C GLY A 199 17.86 1.26 -5.80
N TYR A 200 18.04 0.25 -4.94
CA TYR A 200 19.23 0.18 -4.09
C TYR A 200 20.51 -0.07 -4.90
N LEU A 201 20.46 -0.79 -6.03
CA LEU A 201 21.60 -0.96 -6.94
C LEU A 201 21.89 0.27 -7.80
N ALA A 202 20.93 1.18 -7.99
CA ALA A 202 21.17 2.45 -8.66
C ALA A 202 21.77 3.48 -7.69
N TYR A 203 21.08 3.79 -6.58
CA TYR A 203 21.41 4.93 -5.72
C TYR A 203 22.25 4.60 -4.46
N GLY A 204 22.19 3.35 -3.97
CA GLY A 204 23.04 2.88 -2.88
C GLY A 204 22.70 3.59 -1.57
N GLU A 205 23.71 4.06 -0.84
CA GLU A 205 23.51 4.81 0.40
C GLU A 205 22.83 6.18 0.20
N ALA A 206 22.79 6.70 -1.03
CA ALA A 206 22.07 7.94 -1.34
C ALA A 206 20.56 7.73 -1.57
N THR A 207 20.06 6.50 -1.45
CA THR A 207 18.64 6.18 -1.63
C THR A 207 17.82 6.84 -0.53
N ARG A 208 17.04 7.87 -0.89
CA ARG A 208 16.01 8.45 -0.02
C ARG A 208 14.84 7.50 0.21
N ASP A 209 14.22 7.61 1.39
CA ASP A 209 13.00 6.89 1.81
C ASP A 209 11.88 6.96 0.77
N ILE A 210 11.70 8.13 0.15
CA ILE A 210 10.81 8.33 -0.98
C ILE A 210 11.64 8.29 -2.26
N ILE A 211 11.62 7.14 -2.94
CA ILE A 211 12.47 6.91 -4.11
C ILE A 211 12.18 7.88 -5.27
N THR A 212 10.95 8.35 -5.41
CA THR A 212 10.58 9.32 -6.46
C THR A 212 11.33 10.64 -6.29
N LEU A 213 11.79 10.98 -5.08
CA LEU A 213 12.61 12.16 -4.83
C LEU A 213 14.08 11.98 -5.26
N ASN A 214 14.54 10.76 -5.50
CA ASN A 214 15.87 10.50 -6.08
C ASN A 214 15.92 10.74 -7.59
N LEU A 215 14.76 10.82 -8.25
CA LEU A 215 14.70 11.08 -9.69
C LEU A 215 15.16 12.52 -10.00
N PRO A 216 15.97 12.72 -11.05
CA PRO A 216 16.41 14.05 -11.46
C PRO A 216 15.21 14.89 -11.92
N ASN A 217 15.31 16.22 -11.78
CA ASN A 217 14.26 17.17 -12.19
C ASN A 217 14.17 17.25 -13.72
N SER A 218 13.43 16.30 -14.30
CA SER A 218 13.10 16.24 -15.72
C SER A 218 11.58 16.13 -15.88
N TRP A 219 11.07 16.49 -17.06
CA TRP A 219 9.64 16.35 -17.39
C TRP A 219 9.10 14.94 -17.15
N SER A 220 9.89 13.91 -17.48
CA SER A 220 9.51 12.51 -17.23
C SER A 220 9.42 12.17 -15.74
N SER A 221 10.29 12.74 -14.90
CA SER A 221 10.26 12.53 -13.47
C SER A 221 9.09 13.28 -12.82
N ALA A 222 8.78 14.50 -13.28
CA ALA A 222 7.62 15.25 -12.84
C ALA A 222 6.32 14.49 -13.19
N ALA A 223 6.22 13.93 -14.40
CA ALA A 223 5.10 13.09 -14.79
C ALA A 223 4.94 11.88 -13.85
N VAL A 224 6.02 11.14 -13.55
CA VAL A 224 5.98 10.01 -12.60
C VAL A 224 5.51 10.44 -11.21
N LYS A 225 6.00 11.57 -10.68
CA LYS A 225 5.60 12.11 -9.37
C LYS A 225 4.12 12.48 -9.34
N VAL A 226 3.62 13.19 -10.35
CA VAL A 226 2.21 13.58 -10.46
C VAL A 226 1.31 12.37 -10.65
N SER A 227 1.72 11.40 -11.48
CA SER A 227 1.00 10.14 -11.66
C SER A 227 0.93 9.36 -10.34
N ALA A 228 2.03 9.25 -9.59
CA ALA A 228 2.03 8.57 -8.30
C ALA A 228 1.08 9.22 -7.28
N VAL A 229 1.03 10.56 -7.24
CA VAL A 229 0.08 11.32 -6.42
C VAL A 229 -1.36 11.02 -6.82
N TYR A 230 -1.66 11.03 -8.12
CA TYR A 230 -2.99 10.71 -8.63
C TYR A 230 -3.42 9.27 -8.32
N ILE A 231 -2.49 8.31 -8.40
CA ILE A 231 -2.75 6.90 -8.10
C ILE A 231 -3.11 6.72 -6.62
N ILE A 232 -2.28 7.23 -5.71
CA ILE A 232 -2.49 7.13 -4.25
C ILE A 232 -3.78 7.85 -3.82
N TYR A 233 -4.23 8.82 -4.60
CA TYR A 233 -5.47 9.51 -4.32
C TYR A 233 -6.73 8.71 -4.69
N ILE A 234 -6.64 7.82 -5.68
CA ILE A 234 -7.76 7.00 -6.16
C ILE A 234 -7.89 5.68 -5.40
N VAL A 235 -6.76 5.13 -4.94
CA VAL A 235 -6.64 3.83 -4.27
C VAL A 235 -6.63 4.01 -2.76
#